data_AF-A0AAV5DJT7-F1
#
_entry.id   AF-A0AAV5DJT7-F1
#
_cell.length_a   1.000
_cell.length_b   1.000
_cell.length_c   1.000
_cell.angle_alpha   90.00
_cell.angle_beta   90.00
_cell.angle_gamma   90.00
#
_symmetry.space_group_name_H-M   'P 1'
#
loop_
_entity.id
_entity.type
_entity.pdbx_description
1 polymer ?
#
loop_
_entity_poly.entity_id
_entity_poly.type
_entity_poly.pdbx_seq_one_letter_code
_entity_poly.pdbx_strand_id
1 'polypeptide(L)'
;MAVRRRPAAAAARDPPQQPPAAAPAPAGPENELVLRPPNLVVVAASMVLFLAPFSYLAFVHYPLSSDLRKSILICGGLSLVGFLVVLGLIPVAARYLLRRRMFGYDINKRGLPTGKIQVPESLGLVVGIVYLVVAILFQQFNFAADSMWLVEYNAALASVCFMILLGFVDDVLDVPWRVKLLLPTIAALPLLMAYAGGTSIIIPKPLSPYIGVEVLELGWCASLK
;
A
#
# COMPACT_ATOMS: atom_id res chain seq x y z
N MET A 1 -37.58 16.54 79.80
CA MET A 1 -36.93 17.70 79.15
C MET A 1 -35.67 17.21 78.44
N ALA A 2 -35.56 17.51 77.13
CA ALA A 2 -34.32 17.61 76.34
C ALA A 2 -33.54 16.27 76.12
N VAL A 3 -32.95 15.91 74.99
CA VAL A 3 -32.50 16.61 73.78
C VAL A 3 -32.53 15.60 72.62
N ARG A 4 -33.09 16.02 71.48
CA ARG A 4 -32.98 15.36 70.18
C ARG A 4 -31.53 15.49 69.68
N ARG A 5 -30.77 14.40 69.55
CA ARG A 5 -29.48 14.38 68.83
C ARG A 5 -29.65 13.82 67.42
N ARG A 6 -29.20 14.61 66.43
CA ARG A 6 -29.24 14.35 64.98
C ARG A 6 -28.47 13.06 64.60
N PRO A 7 -28.87 12.33 63.55
CA PRO A 7 -28.01 11.30 62.97
C PRO A 7 -26.78 11.96 62.33
N ALA A 8 -25.62 11.38 62.56
CA ALA A 8 -24.36 11.79 61.95
C ALA A 8 -24.44 11.61 60.44
N ALA A 9 -23.96 12.62 59.71
CA ALA A 9 -23.83 12.58 58.26
C ALA A 9 -23.00 11.35 57.84
N ALA A 10 -23.57 10.54 56.94
CA ALA A 10 -22.85 9.46 56.29
C ALA A 10 -21.66 10.06 55.54
N ALA A 11 -20.44 9.73 55.98
CA ALA A 11 -19.23 10.03 55.24
C ALA A 11 -19.32 9.35 53.86
N ALA A 12 -19.34 10.16 52.80
CA ALA A 12 -19.20 9.69 51.44
C ALA A 12 -17.90 8.88 51.33
N ARG A 13 -18.01 7.60 51.02
CA ARG A 13 -16.88 6.76 50.67
C ARG A 13 -16.51 7.10 49.23
N ASP A 14 -15.29 7.60 49.02
CA ASP A 14 -14.72 7.70 47.68
C ASP A 14 -14.69 6.32 47.01
N PRO A 15 -14.97 6.21 45.70
CA PRO A 15 -14.86 4.95 44.98
C PRO A 15 -13.42 4.43 45.02
N PRO A 16 -13.20 3.10 45.06
CA PRO A 16 -11.86 2.52 45.16
C PRO A 16 -11.00 2.95 43.96
N GLN A 17 -9.86 3.59 44.26
CA GLN A 17 -8.82 3.89 43.27
C GLN A 17 -8.38 2.58 42.60
N GLN A 18 -8.59 2.51 41.28
CA GLN A 18 -8.00 1.50 40.42
C GLN A 18 -6.47 1.55 40.59
N PRO A 19 -5.79 0.42 40.86
CA PRO A 19 -4.35 0.43 40.96
C PRO A 19 -3.74 0.94 39.64
N PRO A 20 -2.68 1.76 39.70
CA PRO A 20 -2.04 2.30 38.51
C PRO A 20 -1.68 1.15 37.58
N ALA A 21 -2.03 1.30 36.29
CA ALA A 21 -1.70 0.35 35.25
C ALA A 21 -0.23 -0.03 35.36
N ALA A 22 0.04 -1.33 35.56
CA ALA A 22 1.38 -1.86 35.70
C ALA A 22 2.26 -1.31 34.57
N ALA A 23 3.37 -0.67 34.94
CA ALA A 23 4.38 -0.23 34.00
C ALA A 23 4.75 -1.42 33.08
N PRO A 24 4.89 -1.22 31.76
CA PRO A 24 5.27 -2.29 30.87
C PRO A 24 6.58 -2.91 31.36
N ALA A 25 6.56 -4.22 31.59
CA ALA A 25 7.72 -4.98 32.04
C ALA A 25 8.93 -4.68 31.15
N PRO A 26 10.14 -4.57 31.73
CA PRO A 26 11.34 -4.30 30.95
C PRO A 26 11.52 -5.41 29.91
N ALA A 27 11.64 -5.00 28.64
CA ALA A 27 11.80 -5.92 27.53
C ALA A 27 13.07 -6.76 27.72
N GLY A 28 12.90 -8.06 27.95
CA GLY A 28 14.00 -9.02 27.97
C GLY A 28 14.70 -9.12 26.60
N PRO A 29 15.91 -9.69 26.54
CA PRO A 29 16.78 -9.70 25.36
C PRO A 29 16.36 -10.69 24.26
N GLU A 30 15.06 -10.88 23.99
CA GLU A 30 14.57 -12.02 23.18
C GLU A 30 13.72 -11.66 21.95
N ASN A 31 13.59 -10.37 21.60
CA ASN A 31 12.95 -9.95 20.34
C ASN A 31 14.00 -9.62 19.26
N GLU A 32 14.86 -10.60 18.93
CA GLU A 32 15.65 -10.49 17.72
C GLU A 32 14.69 -10.52 16.52
N LEU A 33 14.61 -9.42 15.77
CA LEU A 33 13.81 -9.35 14.55
C LEU A 33 14.38 -10.35 13.53
N VAL A 34 13.83 -11.56 13.49
CA VAL A 34 14.23 -12.62 12.55
C VAL A 34 13.60 -12.36 11.18
N LEU A 35 14.05 -11.32 10.49
CA LEU A 35 13.80 -11.20 9.05
C LEU A 35 14.83 -12.06 8.33
N ARG A 36 14.36 -13.03 7.55
CA ARG A 36 15.25 -13.84 6.71
C ARG A 36 15.89 -12.93 5.67
N PRO A 37 17.23 -12.96 5.50
CA PRO A 37 17.87 -12.17 4.46
C PRO A 37 17.34 -12.59 3.09
N PRO A 38 17.20 -11.65 2.14
CA PRO A 38 16.75 -11.97 0.80
C PRO A 38 17.77 -12.92 0.14
N ASN A 39 17.27 -13.97 -0.51
CA ASN A 39 18.12 -14.82 -1.33
C ASN A 39 18.40 -14.10 -2.65
N LEU A 40 19.48 -13.32 -2.68
CA LEU A 40 19.86 -12.48 -3.83
C LEU A 40 20.05 -13.29 -5.11
N VAL A 41 20.42 -14.58 -5.03
CA VAL A 41 20.55 -15.46 -6.19
C VAL A 41 19.19 -15.72 -6.83
N VAL A 42 18.18 -16.04 -6.00
CA VAL A 42 16.80 -16.26 -6.48
C VAL A 42 16.23 -14.96 -7.04
N VAL A 43 16.49 -13.84 -6.37
CA VAL A 43 16.08 -12.51 -6.85
C VAL A 43 16.73 -12.23 -8.21
N ALA A 44 18.05 -12.36 -8.34
CA ALA A 44 18.76 -12.12 -9.59
C ALA A 44 18.26 -13.05 -10.71
N ALA A 45 18.07 -14.34 -10.42
CA ALA A 45 17.52 -15.30 -11.37
C ALA A 45 16.11 -14.90 -11.84
N SER A 46 15.24 -14.47 -10.92
CA SER A 46 13.90 -13.97 -11.26
C SER A 46 13.94 -12.68 -12.09
N MET A 47 14.84 -11.74 -11.75
CA MET A 47 15.03 -10.51 -12.52
C MET A 47 15.46 -10.83 -13.94
N VAL A 48 16.43 -11.75 -14.13
CA VAL A 48 16.85 -12.17 -15.47
C VAL A 48 15.71 -12.84 -16.23
N LEU A 49 14.96 -13.73 -15.58
CA LEU A 49 13.85 -14.45 -16.21
C LEU A 49 12.78 -13.50 -16.75
N PHE A 50 12.44 -12.42 -16.04
CA PHE A 50 11.42 -11.46 -16.46
C PHE A 50 11.97 -10.33 -17.35
N LEU A 51 13.19 -9.85 -17.08
CA LEU A 51 13.76 -8.73 -17.83
C LEU A 51 14.39 -9.15 -19.16
N ALA A 52 14.90 -10.37 -19.29
CA ALA A 52 15.48 -10.87 -20.54
C ALA A 52 14.48 -10.89 -21.72
N PRO A 53 13.27 -11.49 -21.60
CA PRO A 53 12.30 -11.46 -22.70
C PRO A 53 11.80 -10.03 -22.97
N PHE A 54 11.58 -9.21 -21.93
CA PHE A 54 11.17 -7.82 -22.09
C PHE A 54 12.22 -6.99 -22.86
N SER A 55 13.49 -7.09 -22.47
CA SER A 55 14.58 -6.35 -23.12
C SER A 55 14.83 -6.81 -24.55
N TYR A 56 14.70 -8.11 -24.84
CA TYR A 56 14.76 -8.62 -26.22
C TYR A 56 13.64 -8.04 -27.09
N LEU A 57 12.39 -8.09 -26.61
CA LEU A 57 11.27 -7.55 -27.35
C LEU A 57 11.40 -6.04 -27.54
N ALA A 58 11.73 -5.31 -26.48
CA ALA A 58 11.84 -3.86 -26.49
C ALA A 58 12.97 -3.38 -27.43
N PHE A 59 14.18 -3.93 -27.33
CA PHE A 59 15.35 -3.36 -28.01
C PHE A 59 15.74 -4.05 -29.32
N VAL A 60 15.30 -5.29 -29.55
CA VAL A 60 15.69 -6.07 -30.74
C VAL A 60 14.53 -6.24 -31.71
N HIS A 61 13.35 -6.63 -31.22
CA HIS A 61 12.24 -6.99 -32.10
C HIS A 61 11.39 -5.78 -32.53
N TYR A 62 11.12 -4.85 -31.62
CA TYR A 62 10.29 -3.68 -31.91
C TYR A 62 11.15 -2.45 -32.22
N PRO A 63 10.87 -1.69 -33.29
CA PRO A 63 11.54 -0.44 -33.58
C PRO A 63 11.04 0.67 -32.62
N LEU A 64 11.58 0.68 -31.40
CA LEU A 64 11.28 1.74 -30.43
C LEU A 64 11.91 3.07 -30.84
N SER A 65 11.16 4.16 -30.69
CA SER A 65 11.70 5.51 -30.84
C SER A 65 12.80 5.77 -29.80
N SER A 66 13.77 6.61 -30.17
CA SER A 66 14.90 6.95 -29.29
C SER A 66 14.45 7.53 -27.95
N ASP A 67 13.36 8.29 -27.93
CA ASP A 67 12.85 8.91 -26.71
C ASP A 67 12.17 7.89 -25.79
N LEU A 68 11.35 7.00 -26.34
CA LEU A 68 10.73 5.92 -25.56
C LEU A 68 11.77 4.97 -24.96
N ARG A 69 12.84 4.65 -25.70
CA ARG A 69 13.98 3.89 -25.17
C ARG A 69 14.63 4.59 -23.98
N LYS A 70 14.85 5.91 -24.05
CA LYS A 70 15.42 6.67 -22.92
C LYS A 70 14.49 6.61 -21.71
N SER A 71 13.19 6.81 -21.91
CA SER A 71 12.18 6.72 -20.84
C SER A 71 12.20 5.36 -20.14
N ILE A 72 12.25 4.27 -20.90
CA ILE A 72 12.31 2.90 -20.35
C ILE A 72 13.58 2.69 -19.54
N LEU A 73 14.74 3.15 -20.05
CA LEU A 73 16.02 3.02 -19.35
C LEU A 73 16.04 3.84 -18.04
N ILE A 74 15.53 5.07 -18.06
CA ILE A 74 15.42 5.92 -16.86
C ILE A 74 14.48 5.25 -15.83
N CYS A 75 13.33 4.73 -16.27
CA CYS A 75 12.40 4.01 -15.41
C CYS A 75 13.04 2.78 -14.76
N GLY A 76 13.74 1.96 -15.56
CA GLY A 76 14.45 0.78 -15.08
C GLY A 76 15.57 1.11 -14.08
N GLY A 77 16.36 2.15 -14.37
CA GLY A 77 17.41 2.64 -13.47
C GLY A 77 16.84 3.12 -12.12
N LEU A 78 15.81 3.97 -12.15
CA LEU A 78 15.16 4.47 -10.94
C LEU A 78 14.50 3.35 -10.12
N SER A 79 13.88 2.37 -10.80
CA SER A 79 13.27 1.22 -10.14
C SER A 79 14.30 0.30 -9.47
N LEU A 80 15.48 0.12 -10.07
CA LEU A 80 16.59 -0.61 -9.45
C LEU A 80 17.09 0.10 -8.19
N VAL A 81 17.26 1.43 -8.26
CA VAL A 81 17.62 2.24 -7.08
C VAL A 81 16.55 2.11 -5.99
N GLY A 82 15.26 2.25 -6.36
CA GLY A 82 14.14 2.07 -5.44
C GLY A 82 14.15 0.69 -4.76
N PHE A 83 14.42 -0.38 -5.51
CA PHE A 83 14.55 -1.73 -4.98
C PHE A 83 15.65 -1.82 -3.90
N LEU A 84 16.83 -1.27 -4.15
CA LEU A 84 17.93 -1.27 -3.18
C LEU A 84 17.59 -0.45 -1.93
N VAL A 85 16.92 0.69 -2.10
CA VAL A 85 16.45 1.53 -0.97
C VAL A 85 15.45 0.77 -0.11
N VAL A 86 14.50 0.05 -0.73
CA VAL A 86 13.51 -0.77 -0.01
C VAL A 86 14.18 -1.88 0.78
N LEU A 87 15.18 -2.58 0.22
CA LEU A 87 15.94 -3.60 0.94
C LEU A 87 16.59 -3.06 2.22
N GLY A 88 17.06 -1.81 2.21
CA GLY A 88 17.62 -1.15 3.37
C GLY A 88 16.57 -0.63 4.36
N LEU A 89 15.43 -0.12 3.87
CA LEU A 89 14.40 0.49 4.71
C LEU A 89 13.48 -0.51 5.41
N ILE A 90 13.18 -1.66 4.80
CA ILE A 90 12.33 -2.69 5.40
C ILE A 90 12.79 -3.10 6.80
N PRO A 91 14.05 -3.50 7.06
CA PRO A 91 14.47 -3.91 8.40
C PRO A 91 14.42 -2.76 9.41
N VAL A 92 14.62 -1.51 8.97
CA VAL A 92 14.51 -0.33 9.83
C VAL A 92 13.04 -0.13 10.23
N ALA A 93 12.14 -0.07 9.25
CA ALA A 93 10.71 0.12 9.47
C ALA A 93 10.09 -1.01 10.30
N ALA A 94 10.46 -2.26 10.02
CA ALA A 94 10.04 -3.43 10.79
C ALA A 94 10.26 -3.25 12.30
N ARG A 95 11.42 -2.73 12.71
CA ARG A 95 11.71 -2.45 14.13
C ARG A 95 10.74 -1.42 14.72
N TYR A 96 10.37 -0.38 13.97
CA TYR A 96 9.42 0.62 14.43
C TYR A 96 7.99 0.08 14.53
N LEU A 97 7.56 -0.74 13.57
CA LEU A 97 6.21 -1.32 13.58
C LEU A 97 6.04 -2.33 14.72
N LEU A 98 7.05 -3.16 14.99
CA LEU A 98 7.06 -4.06 16.15
C LEU A 98 6.94 -3.27 17.48
N ARG A 99 7.65 -2.15 17.63
CA ARG A 99 7.55 -1.29 18.82
C ARG A 99 6.15 -0.71 19.03
N ARG A 100 5.41 -0.49 17.94
CA ARG A 100 4.03 0.03 17.97
C ARG A 100 2.98 -1.08 18.12
N ARG A 101 3.38 -2.33 18.33
CA ARG A 101 2.50 -3.50 18.40
C ARG A 101 1.73 -3.77 17.10
N MET A 102 2.25 -3.32 15.96
CA MET A 102 1.72 -3.68 14.63
C MET A 102 2.43 -4.94 14.13
N PHE A 103 1.96 -6.09 14.58
CA PHE A 103 2.53 -7.40 14.23
C PHE A 103 1.48 -8.51 14.26
N GLY A 104 1.72 -9.54 13.46
CA GLY A 104 0.92 -10.74 13.37
C GLY A 104 1.73 -12.01 13.62
N TYR A 105 1.03 -13.10 13.87
CA TYR A 105 1.62 -14.44 13.93
C TYR A 105 1.31 -15.21 12.64
N ASP A 106 2.28 -15.99 12.17
CA ASP A 106 2.10 -16.85 11.01
C ASP A 106 1.14 -18.01 11.35
N ILE A 107 -0.12 -17.87 10.95
CA ILE A 107 -1.19 -18.84 11.20
C ILE A 107 -0.93 -20.21 10.58
N ASN A 108 -0.09 -20.29 9.54
CA ASN A 108 0.23 -21.53 8.85
C ASN A 108 1.34 -22.33 9.56
N LYS A 109 1.97 -21.77 10.60
CA LYS A 109 3.03 -22.42 11.39
C LYS A 109 2.62 -22.67 12.85
N ARG A 110 1.33 -22.81 13.12
CA ARG A 110 0.80 -23.11 14.46
C ARG A 110 1.45 -24.38 15.03
N GLY A 111 1.91 -24.30 16.27
CA GLY A 111 2.54 -25.42 16.99
C GLY A 111 4.06 -25.53 16.82
N LEU A 112 4.66 -24.89 15.81
CA LEU A 112 6.12 -24.80 15.69
C LEU A 112 6.65 -23.61 16.51
N PRO A 113 7.90 -23.67 17.02
CA PRO A 113 8.54 -22.51 17.66
C PRO A 113 8.61 -21.30 16.72
N THR A 114 8.73 -21.53 15.41
CA THR A 114 8.71 -20.47 14.38
C THR A 114 7.37 -19.76 14.22
N GLY A 115 6.25 -20.38 14.65
CA GLY A 115 4.92 -19.76 14.58
C GLY A 115 4.65 -18.75 15.71
N LYS A 116 5.50 -18.71 16.73
CA LYS A 116 5.42 -17.76 17.86
C LYS A 116 6.23 -16.48 17.61
N ILE A 117 6.94 -16.39 16.49
CA ILE A 117 7.73 -15.22 16.12
C ILE A 117 6.77 -14.11 15.67
N GLN A 118 6.95 -12.91 16.20
CA GLN A 118 6.19 -11.73 15.81
C GLN A 118 6.67 -11.23 14.44
N VAL A 119 5.77 -11.16 13.47
CA VAL A 119 6.06 -10.64 12.12
C VAL A 119 5.46 -9.24 12.01
N PRO A 120 6.24 -8.20 11.69
CA PRO A 120 5.70 -6.85 11.52
C PRO A 120 4.67 -6.83 10.39
N GLU A 121 3.52 -6.20 10.65
CA GLU A 121 2.47 -6.00 9.66
C GLU A 121 2.71 -4.72 8.85
N SER A 122 1.90 -4.44 7.82
CA SER A 122 1.91 -3.17 7.06
C SER A 122 3.24 -2.70 6.44
N LEU A 123 4.23 -3.59 6.23
CA LEU A 123 5.50 -3.24 5.56
C LEU A 123 5.31 -2.76 4.11
N GLY A 124 4.16 -3.07 3.50
CA GLY A 124 3.78 -2.55 2.18
C GLY A 124 3.75 -1.01 2.12
N LEU A 125 3.52 -0.32 3.24
CA LEU A 125 3.59 1.14 3.32
C LEU A 125 4.97 1.67 2.91
N VAL A 126 6.05 1.02 3.35
CA VAL A 126 7.43 1.42 3.02
C VAL A 126 7.67 1.30 1.52
N VAL A 127 7.23 0.18 0.92
CA VAL A 127 7.35 -0.06 -0.51
C VAL A 127 6.55 0.98 -1.30
N GLY A 128 5.32 1.27 -0.87
CA GLY A 128 4.45 2.26 -1.47
C GLY A 128 5.03 3.68 -1.44
N ILE A 129 5.62 4.10 -0.31
CA ILE A 129 6.27 5.42 -0.19
C ILE A 129 7.47 5.51 -1.14
N VAL A 130 8.32 4.49 -1.17
CA VAL A 130 9.48 4.48 -2.10
C VAL A 130 9.01 4.49 -3.56
N TYR A 131 7.96 3.73 -3.89
CA TYR A 131 7.35 3.77 -5.21
C TYR A 131 6.88 5.17 -5.60
N LEU A 132 6.16 5.88 -4.71
CA LEU A 132 5.69 7.25 -4.97
C LEU A 132 6.87 8.21 -5.19
N VAL A 133 7.91 8.14 -4.37
CA VAL A 133 9.12 8.96 -4.54
C VAL A 133 9.77 8.69 -5.89
N VAL A 134 9.96 7.42 -6.24
CA VAL A 134 10.55 7.00 -7.52
C VAL A 134 9.70 7.51 -8.70
N ALA A 135 8.38 7.40 -8.62
CA ALA A 135 7.48 7.85 -9.68
C ALA A 135 7.47 9.38 -9.83
N ILE A 136 7.49 10.13 -8.73
CA ILE A 136 7.63 11.59 -8.75
C ILE A 136 8.99 12.01 -9.34
N LEU A 137 10.08 11.30 -9.02
CA LEU A 137 11.38 11.56 -9.64
C LEU A 137 11.38 11.23 -11.14
N PHE A 138 10.77 10.11 -11.53
CA PHE A 138 10.62 9.73 -12.93
C PHE A 138 9.89 10.80 -13.75
N GLN A 139 8.87 11.42 -13.17
CA GLN A 139 8.12 12.52 -13.77
C GLN A 139 9.03 13.68 -14.19
N GLN A 140 9.97 14.09 -13.33
CA GLN A 140 10.88 15.21 -13.59
C GLN A 140 11.77 14.98 -14.81
N PHE A 141 12.09 13.72 -15.12
CA PHE A 141 12.95 13.38 -16.25
C PHE A 141 12.18 13.13 -17.55
N ASN A 142 10.88 12.82 -17.49
CA ASN A 142 10.11 12.36 -18.66
C ASN A 142 9.03 13.31 -19.15
N PHE A 143 8.46 14.16 -18.28
CA PHE A 143 7.38 15.05 -18.66
C PHE A 143 7.84 16.51 -18.68
N ALA A 144 7.45 17.23 -19.74
CA ALA A 144 7.53 18.69 -19.78
C ALA A 144 6.40 19.31 -18.94
N ALA A 145 6.64 20.49 -18.37
CA ALA A 145 5.72 21.17 -17.47
C ALA A 145 4.32 21.44 -18.07
N ASP A 146 4.25 21.65 -19.39
CA ASP A 146 3.00 21.99 -20.10
C ASP A 146 2.28 20.79 -20.71
N SER A 147 2.70 19.56 -20.39
CA SER A 147 2.12 18.36 -21.01
C SER A 147 0.75 18.01 -20.42
N MET A 148 -0.26 17.77 -21.28
CA MET A 148 -1.58 17.27 -20.87
C MET A 148 -1.47 15.95 -20.10
N TRP A 149 -0.51 15.10 -20.49
CA TRP A 149 -0.18 13.84 -19.84
C TRP A 149 0.19 14.00 -18.35
N LEU A 150 0.65 15.18 -17.94
CA LEU A 150 0.99 15.46 -16.56
C LEU A 150 -0.23 15.45 -15.64
N VAL A 151 -1.39 15.88 -16.15
CA VAL A 151 -2.65 15.87 -15.40
C VAL A 151 -3.08 14.43 -15.11
N GLU A 152 -3.07 13.58 -16.14
CA GLU A 152 -3.37 12.15 -16.01
C GLU A 152 -2.37 11.43 -15.10
N TYR A 153 -1.08 11.72 -15.25
CA TYR A 153 -0.02 11.14 -14.43
C TYR A 153 -0.15 11.52 -12.95
N ASN A 154 -0.37 12.81 -12.65
CA ASN A 154 -0.58 13.29 -11.29
C ASN A 154 -1.85 12.70 -10.66
N ALA A 155 -2.92 12.57 -11.45
CA ALA A 155 -4.14 11.91 -11.00
C ALA A 155 -3.92 10.44 -10.67
N ALA A 156 -3.15 9.72 -11.49
CA ALA A 156 -2.76 8.35 -11.20
C ALA A 156 -1.91 8.25 -9.92
N LEU A 157 -0.93 9.13 -9.73
CA LEU A 157 -0.13 9.19 -8.49
C LEU A 157 -0.99 9.48 -7.26
N ALA A 158 -1.92 10.43 -7.35
CA ALA A 158 -2.85 10.74 -6.26
C ALA A 158 -3.74 9.54 -5.93
N SER A 159 -4.24 8.83 -6.94
CA SER A 159 -5.04 7.62 -6.76
C SER A 159 -4.25 6.51 -6.04
N VAL A 160 -3.01 6.25 -6.47
CA VAL A 160 -2.13 5.28 -5.80
C VAL A 160 -1.80 5.71 -4.37
N CYS A 161 -1.53 7.00 -4.15
CA CYS A 161 -1.29 7.56 -2.82
C CYS A 161 -2.48 7.34 -1.88
N PHE A 162 -3.70 7.63 -2.33
CA PHE A 162 -4.90 7.35 -1.56
C PHE A 162 -5.07 5.86 -1.27
N MET A 163 -4.81 4.99 -2.25
CA MET A 163 -4.92 3.54 -2.02
C MET A 163 -3.89 3.03 -1.01
N ILE A 164 -2.65 3.53 -1.04
CA ILE A 164 -1.62 3.20 -0.03
C ILE A 164 -2.03 3.69 1.35
N LEU A 165 -2.52 4.93 1.45
CA LEU A 165 -2.99 5.50 2.72
C LEU A 165 -4.17 4.70 3.28
N LEU A 166 -5.19 4.42 2.46
CA LEU A 166 -6.37 3.69 2.88
C LEU A 166 -6.06 2.23 3.22
N GLY A 167 -5.11 1.60 2.52
CA GLY A 167 -4.60 0.27 2.89
C GLY A 167 -3.93 0.27 4.26
N PHE A 168 -3.10 1.29 4.55
CA PHE A 168 -2.52 1.45 5.89
C PHE A 168 -3.56 1.73 6.97
N VAL A 169 -4.57 2.55 6.66
CA VAL A 169 -5.68 2.82 7.59
C VAL A 169 -6.49 1.54 7.86
N ASP A 170 -6.71 0.71 6.84
CA ASP A 170 -7.37 -0.59 6.99
C ASP A 170 -6.58 -1.52 7.92
N ASP A 171 -5.25 -1.56 7.77
CA ASP A 171 -4.37 -2.36 8.62
C ASP A 171 -4.37 -1.88 10.08
N VAL A 172 -4.50 -0.56 10.33
CA VAL A 172 -4.45 0.00 11.69
C VAL A 172 -5.80 -0.03 12.40
N LEU A 173 -6.89 0.18 11.67
CA LEU A 173 -8.23 0.34 12.25
C LEU A 173 -9.11 -0.91 12.14
N ASP A 174 -8.67 -1.98 11.49
CA ASP A 174 -9.44 -3.21 11.28
C ASP A 174 -10.86 -2.92 10.76
N VAL A 175 -10.94 -2.14 9.69
CA VAL A 175 -12.18 -1.58 9.17
C VAL A 175 -13.16 -2.71 8.74
N PRO A 176 -14.49 -2.59 8.94
CA PRO A 176 -15.45 -3.61 8.52
C PRO A 176 -15.45 -3.82 6.99
N TRP A 177 -15.67 -5.07 6.58
CA TRP A 177 -15.63 -5.51 5.17
C TRP A 177 -16.47 -4.65 4.20
N ARG A 178 -17.59 -4.07 4.66
CA ARG A 178 -18.47 -3.22 3.86
C ARG A 178 -17.76 -1.95 3.40
N VAL A 179 -16.96 -1.34 4.29
CA VAL A 179 -16.22 -0.12 3.96
C VAL A 179 -15.01 -0.47 3.10
N LYS A 180 -14.39 -1.66 3.29
CA LYS A 180 -13.30 -2.14 2.43
C LYS A 180 -13.69 -2.19 0.94
N LEU A 181 -14.96 -2.44 0.63
CA LEU A 181 -15.49 -2.39 -0.75
C LEU A 181 -15.60 -0.96 -1.30
N LEU A 182 -15.77 0.04 -0.42
CA LEU A 182 -15.91 1.45 -0.81
C LEU A 182 -14.54 2.15 -0.94
N LEU A 183 -13.53 1.77 -0.15
CA LEU A 183 -12.21 2.42 -0.16
C LEU A 183 -11.59 2.55 -1.56
N PRO A 184 -11.61 1.50 -2.43
CA PRO A 184 -11.06 1.60 -3.78
C PRO A 184 -11.83 2.59 -4.67
N THR A 185 -13.15 2.72 -4.47
CA THR A 185 -13.96 3.66 -5.27
C THR A 185 -13.59 5.11 -4.99
N ILE A 186 -13.32 5.44 -3.72
CA ILE A 186 -12.86 6.78 -3.32
C ILE A 186 -11.44 7.01 -3.84
N ALA A 187 -10.55 6.02 -3.71
CA ALA A 187 -9.18 6.11 -4.21
C ALA A 187 -9.11 6.30 -5.74
N ALA A 188 -10.09 5.80 -6.51
CA ALA A 188 -10.13 5.94 -7.96
C ALA A 188 -10.65 7.31 -8.45
N LEU A 189 -11.23 8.15 -7.58
CA LEU A 189 -11.82 9.43 -7.97
C LEU A 189 -10.86 10.40 -8.69
N PRO A 190 -9.59 10.58 -8.27
CA PRO A 190 -8.68 11.46 -8.99
C PRO A 190 -8.49 11.03 -10.44
N LEU A 191 -8.34 9.72 -10.67
CA LEU A 191 -8.16 9.16 -12.00
C LEU A 191 -9.42 9.37 -12.86
N LEU A 192 -10.60 9.16 -12.26
CA LEU A 192 -11.87 9.39 -12.94
C LEU A 192 -12.05 10.87 -13.36
N MET A 193 -11.65 11.81 -12.50
CA MET A 193 -11.76 13.24 -12.79
C MET A 193 -10.82 13.70 -13.92
N ALA A 194 -9.63 13.11 -13.99
CA ALA A 194 -8.63 13.39 -15.01
C ALA A 194 -8.83 12.61 -16.32
N TYR A 195 -9.75 11.64 -16.35
CA TYR A 195 -10.01 10.86 -17.54
C TYR A 195 -10.58 11.74 -18.67
N ALA A 196 -9.82 11.85 -19.76
CA ALA A 196 -10.17 12.62 -20.95
C ALA A 196 -10.55 11.74 -22.16
N GLY A 197 -10.58 10.42 -22.00
CA GLY A 197 -10.87 9.46 -23.08
C GLY A 197 -12.36 9.33 -23.41
N GLY A 198 -12.66 8.60 -24.48
CA GLY A 198 -14.03 8.26 -24.88
C GLY A 198 -14.65 7.15 -24.01
N THR A 199 -15.97 7.16 -23.87
CA THR A 199 -16.73 6.15 -23.08
C THR A 199 -17.17 4.95 -23.90
N SER A 200 -16.61 4.79 -25.10
CA SER A 200 -16.88 3.70 -26.02
C SER A 200 -15.97 2.51 -25.74
N ILE A 201 -16.57 1.32 -25.66
CA ILE A 201 -15.86 0.06 -25.44
C ILE A 201 -16.07 -0.85 -26.64
N ILE A 202 -14.98 -1.46 -27.11
CA ILE A 202 -14.99 -2.49 -28.15
C ILE A 202 -15.32 -3.82 -27.47
N ILE A 203 -16.33 -4.52 -27.99
CA ILE A 203 -16.74 -5.81 -27.43
C ILE A 203 -15.67 -6.87 -27.75
N PRO A 204 -15.21 -7.65 -26.74
CA PRO A 204 -14.24 -8.71 -26.98
C PRO A 204 -14.74 -9.70 -28.04
N LYS A 205 -13.83 -10.15 -28.92
CA LYS A 205 -14.13 -11.11 -30.00
C LYS A 205 -14.96 -12.34 -29.58
N PRO A 206 -14.77 -12.99 -28.42
CA PRO A 206 -15.62 -14.12 -28.02
C PRO A 206 -17.08 -13.76 -27.70
N LEU A 207 -17.36 -12.50 -27.35
CA LEU A 207 -18.69 -11.98 -27.00
C LEU A 207 -19.39 -11.27 -28.16
N SER A 208 -18.61 -10.81 -29.14
CA SER A 208 -19.08 -10.16 -30.38
C SER A 208 -20.22 -10.91 -31.09
N PRO A 209 -20.19 -12.25 -31.29
CA PRO A 209 -21.27 -12.94 -32.02
C PRO A 209 -22.60 -13.02 -31.27
N TYR A 210 -22.61 -12.83 -29.94
CA TYR A 210 -23.85 -12.90 -29.14
C TYR A 210 -24.55 -11.55 -29.01
N ILE A 211 -23.79 -10.45 -29.08
CA ILE A 211 -24.28 -9.10 -28.81
C ILE A 211 -24.65 -8.36 -30.11
N GLY A 212 -24.05 -8.74 -31.25
CA GLY A 212 -24.42 -8.21 -32.57
C GLY A 212 -24.00 -6.75 -32.82
N VAL A 213 -23.24 -6.15 -31.89
CA VAL A 213 -22.65 -4.81 -32.01
C VAL A 213 -21.15 -4.93 -31.74
N GLU A 214 -20.31 -4.23 -32.51
CA GLU A 214 -18.85 -4.26 -32.32
C GLU A 214 -18.36 -3.19 -31.34
N VAL A 215 -19.08 -2.07 -31.26
CA VAL A 215 -18.78 -0.92 -30.39
C VAL A 215 -20.01 -0.57 -29.56
N LEU A 216 -19.82 -0.46 -28.25
CA LEU A 216 -20.86 -0.07 -27.30
C LEU A 216 -20.47 1.25 -26.62
N GLU A 217 -21.37 2.24 -26.69
CA GLU A 217 -21.24 3.50 -25.95
C GLU A 217 -21.84 3.33 -24.54
N LEU A 218 -21.02 3.43 -23.49
CA LEU A 218 -21.49 3.27 -22.11
C LEU A 218 -21.93 4.58 -21.45
N GLY A 219 -21.49 5.72 -21.98
CA GLY A 219 -21.80 7.03 -21.40
C GLY A 219 -21.51 7.07 -19.89
N TRP A 220 -22.55 7.34 -19.11
CA TRP A 220 -22.50 7.50 -17.64
C TRP A 220 -22.07 6.23 -16.89
N CYS A 221 -22.20 5.05 -17.50
CA CYS A 221 -21.73 3.81 -16.89
C CYS A 221 -20.20 3.69 -16.94
N ALA A 222 -19.53 4.36 -17.88
CA ALA A 222 -18.06 4.33 -18.00
C ALA A 222 -17.38 5.54 -17.33
N SER A 223 -18.08 6.67 -17.23
CA SER A 223 -17.59 7.86 -16.52
C SER A 223 -18.72 8.38 -15.64
N LEU A 224 -18.50 8.63 -14.34
CA LEU A 224 -19.50 9.31 -13.48
C LEU A 224 -19.61 10.82 -13.83
N LYS A 225 -19.63 11.15 -15.12
CA LYS A 225 -19.61 12.50 -15.66
C LYS A 225 -20.77 12.69 -16.64
#